data_AF-G4XHD9-F1
#
_entry.id   AF-G4XHD9-F1
#
_cell.length_a   1.000
_cell.length_b   1.000
_cell.length_c   1.000
_cell.angle_alpha   90.00
_cell.angle_beta   90.00
_cell.angle_gamma   90.00
#
_symmetry.space_group_name_H-M   'P 1'
#
loop_
_entity.id
_entity.type
_entity.pdbx_description
1 polymer ?
#
loop_
_entity_poly.entity_id
_entity_poly.type
_entity_poly.pdbx_seq_one_letter_code
_entity_poly.pdbx_strand_id
1 'polypeptide(L)'
;MADVWEGRRDRCNSPSDSYRERLHLEPIYEAFVCPLTKKVMEDPVTLESGQTFERAAVEKWFKELRGSGKKPICPLTLQELKSTDLNPSLPLPKYH
;
A
#
# COMPACT_ATOMS: atom_id res chain seq x y z
N MET A 1 35.17 52.85 -23.65
CA MET A 1 36.19 52.23 -22.78
C MET A 1 35.75 52.47 -21.34
N ALA A 2 35.47 51.50 -20.49
CA ALA A 2 35.92 50.12 -20.46
C ALA A 2 34.81 49.17 -19.96
N ASP A 3 34.81 47.98 -20.55
CA ASP A 3 34.15 46.75 -20.13
C ASP A 3 34.83 46.13 -18.88
N VAL A 4 34.23 45.03 -18.39
CA VAL A 4 34.69 44.07 -17.36
C VAL A 4 34.06 44.26 -15.98
N TRP A 5 32.95 43.55 -15.76
CA TRP A 5 32.81 42.75 -14.55
C TRP A 5 32.28 41.36 -14.92
N GLU A 6 33.19 40.40 -14.93
CA GLU A 6 32.89 38.98 -15.00
C GLU A 6 32.35 38.51 -13.64
N GLY A 7 31.26 37.74 -13.66
CA GLY A 7 31.01 36.71 -12.66
C GLY A 7 30.10 37.09 -11.48
N ARG A 8 28.81 36.77 -11.63
CA ARG A 8 28.11 35.81 -10.75
C ARG A 8 26.83 35.31 -11.41
N ARG A 9 26.83 34.00 -11.71
CA ARG A 9 25.68 33.08 -11.64
C ARG A 9 24.70 33.58 -10.56
N ASP A 10 23.40 33.71 -10.80
CA ASP A 10 22.52 32.62 -11.15
C ASP A 10 21.36 33.06 -12.05
N ARG A 11 21.24 32.35 -13.18
CA ARG A 11 20.04 32.26 -13.99
C ARG A 11 18.91 31.82 -13.05
N CYS A 12 17.82 32.59 -12.98
CA CYS A 12 16.56 32.12 -12.43
C CYS A 12 16.02 30.99 -13.32
N ASN A 13 16.64 29.81 -13.20
CA ASN A 13 16.10 28.58 -13.68
C ASN A 13 14.91 28.29 -12.77
N SER A 14 13.74 28.80 -13.14
CA SER A 14 12.48 28.51 -12.47
C SER A 14 12.38 26.99 -12.33
N PRO A 15 12.54 26.42 -11.12
CA PRO A 15 12.31 25.00 -10.92
C PRO A 15 10.81 24.87 -10.66
N SER A 16 9.98 25.10 -11.68
CA SER A 16 8.56 24.72 -11.63
C SER A 16 8.38 23.22 -11.87
N ASP A 17 9.31 22.41 -11.37
CA ASP A 17 9.28 20.94 -11.47
C ASP A 17 9.43 20.27 -10.08
N SER A 18 9.80 21.01 -9.03
CA SER A 18 10.03 20.43 -7.69
C SER A 18 8.80 20.33 -6.78
N TYR A 19 7.61 20.74 -7.23
CA TYR A 19 6.37 20.54 -6.47
C TYR A 19 5.67 19.20 -6.80
N ARG A 20 6.26 18.39 -7.68
CA ARG A 20 5.73 17.08 -8.10
C ARG A 20 6.23 15.89 -7.27
N GLU A 21 6.91 16.12 -6.14
CA GLU A 21 7.60 15.04 -5.40
C GLU A 21 6.91 14.56 -4.10
N ARG A 22 5.87 15.22 -3.55
CA ARG A 22 5.42 14.88 -2.16
C ARG A 22 3.94 14.84 -1.84
N LEU A 23 3.06 14.72 -2.84
CA LEU A 23 1.73 14.17 -2.59
C LEU A 23 1.73 12.69 -2.98
N HIS A 24 2.49 11.86 -2.27
CA HIS A 24 2.24 10.41 -2.19
C HIS A 24 0.93 10.18 -1.39
N LEU A 25 -0.14 10.87 -1.79
CA LEU A 25 -1.49 10.56 -1.36
C LEU A 25 -1.78 9.21 -2.01
N GLU A 26 -1.48 8.12 -1.33
CA GLU A 26 -2.09 6.83 -1.66
C GLU A 26 -3.59 7.11 -1.77
N PRO A 27 -4.17 6.95 -2.97
CA PRO A 27 -5.57 7.23 -3.15
C PRO A 27 -6.39 6.55 -2.06
N ILE A 28 -7.25 7.32 -1.40
CA ILE A 28 -8.09 6.87 -0.28
C ILE A 28 -8.85 5.56 -0.62
N TYR A 29 -9.12 5.32 -1.91
CA TYR A 29 -9.77 4.10 -2.39
C TYR A 29 -8.94 2.82 -2.22
N GLU A 30 -7.61 2.89 -2.18
CA GLU A 30 -6.74 1.71 -2.06
C GLU A 30 -6.91 1.01 -0.71
N ALA A 31 -7.26 1.77 0.33
CA ALA A 31 -7.57 1.22 1.66
C ALA A 31 -8.80 0.30 1.65
N PHE A 32 -9.66 0.40 0.64
CA PHE A 32 -10.85 -0.43 0.48
C PHE A 32 -10.64 -1.59 -0.48
N VAL A 33 -9.50 -1.65 -1.17
CA VAL A 33 -9.20 -2.68 -2.16
C VAL A 33 -8.33 -3.76 -1.53
N CYS A 34 -8.77 -5.01 -1.65
CA CYS A 34 -8.02 -6.16 -1.22
C CYS A 34 -6.73 -6.26 -2.07
N PRO A 35 -5.55 -6.23 -1.45
CA PRO A 35 -4.29 -6.24 -2.20
C PRO A 35 -3.99 -7.60 -2.86
N LEU A 36 -4.63 -8.69 -2.41
CA LEU A 36 -4.60 -10.02 -3.03
C LEU A 36 -5.47 -10.10 -4.30
N THR A 37 -6.74 -9.68 -4.22
CA THR A 37 -7.72 -9.85 -5.31
C THR A 37 -7.83 -8.65 -6.23
N LYS A 38 -7.28 -7.50 -5.82
CA LYS A 38 -7.44 -6.18 -6.47
C LYS A 38 -8.91 -5.78 -6.66
N LYS A 39 -9.78 -6.24 -5.74
CA LYS A 39 -11.21 -5.91 -5.69
C LYS A 39 -11.56 -5.21 -4.39
N VAL A 40 -12.65 -4.45 -4.38
CA VAL A 40 -13.20 -3.87 -3.15
C VAL A 40 -13.49 -4.99 -2.14
N MET A 41 -13.06 -4.79 -0.90
CA MET A 41 -13.32 -5.70 0.22
C MET A 41 -14.77 -5.57 0.67
N GLU A 42 -15.45 -6.71 0.76
CA GLU A 42 -16.77 -6.82 1.37
C GLU A 42 -16.67 -7.19 2.85
N ASP A 43 -15.71 -8.06 3.18
CA ASP A 43 -15.41 -8.49 4.55
C ASP A 43 -13.91 -8.33 4.86
N PRO A 44 -13.48 -7.10 5.22
CA PRO A 44 -12.09 -6.80 5.44
C PRO A 44 -11.59 -7.42 6.76
N VAL A 45 -10.59 -8.30 6.67
CA VAL A 45 -9.89 -8.92 7.79
C VAL A 45 -8.45 -8.45 7.85
N THR A 46 -8.00 -8.07 9.04
CA THR A 46 -6.63 -7.64 9.28
C THR A 46 -5.81 -8.81 9.80
N LEU A 47 -4.65 -9.03 9.17
CA LEU A 47 -3.66 -10.00 9.63
C LEU A 47 -2.77 -9.39 10.72
N GLU A 48 -2.02 -10.24 11.44
CA GLU A 48 -1.00 -9.80 12.40
C GLU A 48 0.05 -8.85 11.76
N SER A 49 0.22 -8.89 10.44
CA SER A 49 1.09 -7.98 9.68
C SER A 49 0.57 -6.54 9.63
N GLY A 50 -0.64 -6.26 10.13
CA GLY A 50 -1.29 -4.95 10.04
C GLY A 50 -1.90 -4.66 8.66
N GLN A 51 -1.93 -5.65 7.77
CA GLN A 51 -2.51 -5.52 6.44
C GLN A 51 -3.91 -6.11 6.38
N THR A 52 -4.78 -5.43 5.65
CA THR A 52 -6.19 -5.82 5.51
C THR A 52 -6.42 -6.48 4.17
N PHE A 53 -7.14 -7.60 4.19
CA PHE A 53 -7.47 -8.40 3.03
C PHE A 53 -8.95 -8.77 3.07
N GLU A 54 -9.48 -9.20 1.94
CA GLU A 54 -10.78 -9.87 1.91
C GLU A 54 -10.69 -11.24 2.61
N ARG A 55 -11.64 -11.56 3.50
CA ARG A 55 -11.66 -12.84 4.25
C ARG A 55 -11.51 -14.04 3.32
N ALA A 56 -12.38 -14.13 2.31
CA ALA A 56 -12.39 -15.27 1.40
C ALA A 56 -11.06 -15.43 0.64
N ALA A 57 -10.40 -14.32 0.33
CA ALA A 57 -9.13 -14.33 -0.39
C ALA A 57 -7.99 -14.87 0.48
N VAL A 58 -7.90 -14.41 1.73
CA VAL A 58 -6.82 -14.80 2.63
C VAL A 58 -7.01 -16.22 3.17
N GLU A 59 -8.25 -16.65 3.39
CA GLU A 59 -8.56 -18.03 3.74
C GLU A 59 -8.17 -19.01 2.62
N LYS A 60 -8.46 -18.67 1.37
CA LYS A 60 -8.05 -19.47 0.20
C LYS A 60 -6.53 -19.58 0.13
N TRP A 61 -5.83 -18.45 0.29
CA TRP A 61 -4.37 -18.41 0.32
C TRP A 61 -3.78 -19.36 1.38
N PHE A 62 -4.28 -19.31 2.62
CA PHE A 62 -3.81 -20.21 3.67
C PHE A 62 -4.15 -21.68 3.41
N LYS A 63 -5.30 -21.95 2.78
CA LYS A 63 -5.69 -23.31 2.39
C LYS A 63 -4.73 -23.89 1.35
N GLU A 64 -4.32 -23.10 0.35
CA GLU A 64 -3.36 -23.50 -0.68
C GLU A 64 -1.95 -23.72 -0.09
N LEU A 65 -1.51 -22.86 0.83
CA LEU A 65 -0.25 -23.04 1.55
C LEU A 65 -0.23 -24.32 2.38
N ARG A 66 -1.31 -24.58 3.14
CA ARG A 66 -1.45 -25.80 3.94
C ARG A 66 -1.43 -27.06 3.06
N GLY A 67 -2.12 -27.03 1.91
CA GLY A 67 -2.10 -28.13 0.94
C GLY A 67 -0.71 -28.40 0.36
N SER A 68 0.14 -27.36 0.29
CA SER A 68 1.53 -27.45 -0.16
C SER A 68 2.52 -27.80 0.96
N GLY A 69 2.05 -28.03 2.19
CA GLY A 69 2.90 -28.25 3.36
C GLY A 69 3.68 -27.02 3.83
N LYS A 70 3.30 -25.82 3.37
CA LYS A 70 3.93 -24.55 3.76
C LYS A 70 3.23 -23.98 4.99
N LYS A 71 4.02 -23.31 5.84
CA LYS A 71 3.51 -22.55 6.97
C LYS A 71 2.66 -21.35 6.49
N PRO A 72 1.73 -20.85 7.32
CA PRO A 72 0.99 -19.64 6.99
C PRO A 72 1.96 -18.45 6.87
N ILE A 73 2.02 -17.87 5.67
CA ILE A 73 2.83 -16.68 5.39
C ILE A 73 1.92 -15.55 4.90
N CYS A 74 2.27 -14.31 5.25
CA CYS A 74 1.59 -13.14 4.73
C CYS A 74 1.84 -13.02 3.22
N PRO A 75 0.80 -12.84 2.37
CA PRO A 75 0.96 -12.80 0.92
C PRO A 75 1.71 -11.55 0.41
N LEU A 76 1.78 -10.48 1.22
CA LEU A 76 2.44 -9.23 0.84
C LEU A 76 3.83 -9.10 1.45
N THR A 77 3.96 -9.31 2.76
CA THR A 77 5.25 -9.20 3.43
C THR A 77 6.10 -10.46 3.30
N LEU A 78 5.49 -11.57 2.87
CA LEU A 78 6.11 -12.91 2.81
C LEU A 78 6.66 -13.38 4.16
N GLN A 79 6.23 -12.76 5.26
CA GLN A 79 6.63 -13.13 6.61
C GLN A 79 5.78 -14.28 7.14
N GLU A 80 6.42 -15.17 7.90
CA GLU A 80 5.73 -16.25 8.62
C GLU A 80 4.82 -15.64 9.69
N LEU A 81 3.54 -16.02 9.64
CA LEU A 81 2.55 -15.63 10.62
C LEU A 81 2.55 -16.65 11.75
N LYS A 82 2.50 -16.18 12.98
CA LYS A 82 2.46 -17.07 14.16
C LYS A 82 1.08 -17.70 14.29
N SER A 83 0.06 -16.94 13.93
CA SER A 83 -1.33 -17.35 13.91
C SER A 83 -1.98 -17.05 12.57
N THR A 84 -2.94 -17.90 12.21
CA THR A 84 -3.86 -17.65 11.07
C THR A 84 -5.10 -16.87 11.51
N ASP A 85 -5.06 -16.29 12.70
CA ASP A 85 -6.16 -15.57 13.32
C ASP A 85 -6.47 -14.31 12.51
N LEU A 86 -7.66 -14.32 11.90
CA LEU A 86 -8.18 -13.21 11.11
C LEU A 86 -8.91 -12.27 12.05
N ASN A 87 -8.33 -11.10 12.32
CA ASN A 87 -8.99 -10.11 13.15
C ASN A 87 -9.98 -9.34 12.28
N PRO A 88 -11.30 -9.38 12.57
CA PRO A 88 -12.27 -8.63 11.78
C PRO A 88 -11.96 -7.13 11.90
N SER A 89 -11.69 -6.47 10.78
CA SER A 89 -11.61 -5.01 10.76
C SER A 89 -13.03 -4.46 10.60
N LEU A 90 -13.29 -3.28 11.17
CA LEU A 90 -14.63 -2.71 11.16
C LEU A 90 -15.13 -2.59 9.70
N PRO A 91 -16.31 -3.16 9.38
CA PRO A 91 -16.83 -3.12 8.02
C PRO A 91 -17.10 -1.68 7.60
N LEU A 92 -16.89 -1.39 6.32
CA LEU A 92 -17.14 -0.07 5.77
C LEU A 92 -18.63 0.28 5.93
N PRO A 93 -18.97 1.50 6.39
CA PRO A 93 -20.35 1.91 6.50
C PRO A 93 -20.99 1.87 5.11
N LYS A 94 -22.01 1.04 4.97
CA LYS A 94 -22.82 0.98 3.76
C LYS A 94 -23.73 2.20 3.79
N TYR A 95 -23.38 3.24 3.04
CA TYR A 95 -24.29 4.37 2.83
C TYR A 95 -25.50 3.85 2.07
N HIS A 96 -26.66 3.96 2.69
CA HIS A 96 -27.95 3.48 2.20
C HIS A 96 -28.73 4.61 1.52
#